data_AF-F0FXY6-F1
#
_entry.id   AF-F0FXY6-F1
#
_cell.length_a   1.000
_cell.length_b   1.000
_cell.length_c   1.000
_cell.angle_alpha   90.00
_cell.angle_beta   90.00
_cell.angle_gamma   90.00
#
_symmetry.space_group_name_H-M   'P 1'
#
loop_
_entity.id
_entity.type
_entity.pdbx_description
1 polymer ?
#
loop_
_entity_poly.entity_id
_entity_poly.type
_entity_poly.pdbx_seq_one_letter_code
_entity_poly.pdbx_strand_id
1 'polypeptide(L)'
;AAGASGAAPAPSADTAAPAGLFERSNLLGNMGGLRDVLGAHGVTLNLQETSEYLYNAAGGTGRGGAYQGLTQFGFSVDTEKAIGLPGGTFNVSGLQIHGSNLTQRYLQTLQTATGIEANSTTRLWELWYQQAFLGDKLDVKVGQQSLDQEFMVSQYAASFMNATFGWPVLPSADLPSGGPAYPLSSLGVRLRVKPSDAWTVLAGVFDGNPAGRLDGDPQQLNAHGTNFNLRSGA
;
A
#
# COMPACT_ATOMS: atom_id res chain seq x y z
N ALA A 1 -22.97 -0.49 44.14
CA ALA A 1 -22.42 0.81 44.57
C ALA A 1 -21.51 1.29 43.45
N ALA A 2 -22.01 2.13 42.54
CA ALA A 2 -22.03 3.59 42.66
C ALA A 2 -20.62 4.16 42.78
N GLY A 3 -20.17 4.83 41.71
CA GLY A 3 -18.88 5.52 41.63
C GLY A 3 -18.76 6.28 40.31
N ALA A 4 -19.59 7.31 40.15
CA ALA A 4 -19.39 8.32 39.11
C ALA A 4 -18.05 9.03 39.33
N SER A 5 -17.25 9.20 38.27
CA SER A 5 -16.18 10.20 38.23
C SER A 5 -16.36 11.04 36.97
N GLY A 6 -16.42 12.36 37.19
CA GLY A 6 -16.98 13.33 36.28
C GLY A 6 -16.13 13.59 35.05
N ALA A 7 -16.82 14.07 34.02
CA ALA A 7 -16.22 14.68 32.85
C ALA A 7 -15.27 15.82 33.27
N ALA A 8 -13.98 15.61 33.08
CA ALA A 8 -13.02 16.72 33.00
C ALA A 8 -13.16 17.35 31.60
N PRO A 9 -13.13 18.68 31.48
CA PRO A 9 -13.14 19.33 30.17
C PRO A 9 -11.95 18.80 29.37
N ALA A 10 -12.19 18.41 28.12
CA ALA A 10 -11.10 18.19 27.18
C ALA A 10 -10.21 19.45 27.21
N PRO A 11 -8.89 19.32 27.40
CA PRO A 11 -8.03 20.48 27.33
C PRO A 11 -8.30 21.15 25.99
N SER A 12 -8.64 22.44 26.06
CA SER A 12 -8.70 23.33 24.91
C SER A 12 -7.54 22.97 23.99
N ALA A 13 -7.81 22.85 22.70
CA ALA A 13 -6.78 22.70 21.68
C ALA A 13 -5.89 23.94 21.72
N ASP A 14 -4.96 23.95 22.68
CA ASP A 14 -3.82 24.84 22.67
C ASP A 14 -3.18 24.57 21.33
N THR A 15 -3.13 25.64 20.56
CA THR A 15 -2.49 25.71 19.26
C THR A 15 -1.01 25.45 19.52
N ALA A 16 -0.65 24.17 19.64
CA ALA A 16 0.74 23.75 19.72
C ALA A 16 1.41 24.34 18.49
N ALA A 17 2.44 25.17 18.72
CA ALA A 17 3.25 25.70 17.65
C ALA A 17 3.65 24.52 16.74
N PRO A 18 3.55 24.66 15.41
CA PRO A 18 3.84 23.55 14.52
C PRO A 18 5.25 23.05 14.85
N ALA A 19 5.35 21.76 15.18
CA ALA A 19 6.64 21.12 15.41
C ALA A 19 7.58 21.48 14.25
N GLY A 20 8.85 21.76 14.56
CA GLY A 20 9.83 22.18 13.55
C GLY A 20 9.89 21.18 12.39
N LEU A 21 10.40 21.59 11.23
CA LEU A 21 10.43 20.74 10.02
C LEU A 21 11.01 19.34 10.29
N PHE A 22 11.99 19.26 11.19
CA PHE A 22 12.70 18.03 11.56
C PHE A 22 12.05 17.22 12.69
N GLU A 23 11.07 17.79 13.39
CA GLU A 23 10.40 17.17 14.54
C GLU A 23 9.00 16.65 14.17
N ARG A 24 8.43 17.11 13.04
CA ARG A 24 7.12 16.67 12.57
C ARG A 24 7.20 15.36 11.81
N SER A 25 6.30 14.44 12.13
CA SER A 25 6.15 13.17 11.40
C SER A 25 5.59 13.34 9.98
N ASN A 26 4.92 14.46 9.71
CA ASN A 26 4.31 14.76 8.42
C ASN A 26 4.89 16.04 7.83
N LEU A 27 5.49 15.95 6.64
CA LEU A 27 6.14 17.08 5.95
C LEU A 27 5.22 18.30 5.81
N LEU A 28 3.95 18.07 5.47
CA LEU A 28 2.97 19.14 5.26
C LEU A 28 2.29 19.64 6.55
N GLY A 29 2.70 19.15 7.74
CA GLY A 29 2.04 19.49 9.01
C GLY A 29 0.53 19.25 8.93
N ASN A 30 -0.28 20.05 9.61
CA ASN A 30 -1.75 19.92 9.57
C ASN A 30 -2.42 20.51 8.30
N MET A 31 -1.64 20.99 7.32
CA MET A 31 -2.14 21.61 6.08
C MET A 31 -3.12 22.76 6.33
N GLY A 32 -2.82 23.63 7.31
CA GLY A 32 -3.69 24.76 7.67
C GLY A 32 -4.99 24.33 8.37
N GLY A 33 -5.00 23.17 9.03
CA GLY A 33 -6.15 22.62 9.74
C GLY A 33 -6.98 21.64 8.91
N LEU A 34 -6.72 21.50 7.60
CA LEU A 34 -7.44 20.55 6.76
C LEU A 34 -7.33 19.11 7.28
N ARG A 35 -6.15 18.68 7.74
CA ARG A 35 -5.99 17.34 8.30
C ARG A 35 -6.84 17.13 9.55
N ASP A 36 -6.97 18.17 10.38
CA ASP A 36 -7.74 18.11 11.62
C ASP A 36 -9.24 18.01 11.33
N VAL A 37 -9.73 18.81 10.36
CA VAL A 37 -11.12 18.76 9.89
C VAL A 37 -11.48 17.40 9.30
N LEU A 38 -10.60 16.84 8.46
CA LEU A 38 -10.79 15.51 7.88
C LEU A 38 -10.74 14.42 8.94
N GLY A 39 -9.78 14.48 9.86
CA GLY A 39 -9.63 13.52 10.95
C GLY A 39 -10.83 13.51 11.91
N ALA A 40 -11.44 14.66 12.14
CA ALA A 40 -12.69 14.77 12.91
C ALA A 40 -13.87 14.03 12.25
N HIS A 41 -13.85 13.90 10.92
CA HIS A 41 -14.83 13.13 10.13
C HIS A 41 -14.36 11.72 9.77
N GLY A 42 -13.30 11.23 10.43
CA GLY A 42 -12.76 9.89 10.20
C GLY A 42 -11.92 9.73 8.93
N VAL A 43 -11.59 10.81 8.23
CA VAL A 43 -10.79 10.75 6.99
C VAL A 43 -9.32 11.04 7.29
N THR A 44 -8.45 10.13 6.87
CA THR A 44 -6.98 10.30 6.94
C THR A 44 -6.43 10.39 5.52
N LEU A 45 -5.54 11.36 5.28
CA LEU A 45 -4.81 11.51 4.01
C LEU A 45 -3.36 11.04 4.16
N ASN A 46 -2.89 10.26 3.20
CA ASN A 46 -1.50 9.84 3.08
C ASN A 46 -0.93 10.33 1.75
N LEU A 47 0.30 10.86 1.80
CA LEU A 47 1.12 11.19 0.65
C LEU A 47 2.56 10.80 0.97
N GLN A 48 3.11 9.91 0.18
CA GLN A 48 4.48 9.42 0.29
C GLN A 48 5.15 9.53 -1.08
N GLU A 49 6.40 10.00 -1.10
CA GLU A 49 7.24 10.04 -2.28
C GLU A 49 8.51 9.22 -1.99
N THR A 50 8.82 8.28 -2.88
CA THR A 50 10.10 7.56 -2.89
C THR A 50 10.81 7.88 -4.20
N SER A 51 11.99 8.50 -4.10
CA SER A 51 12.78 8.93 -5.26
C SER A 51 14.18 8.31 -5.20
N GLU A 52 14.58 7.60 -6.24
CA GLU A 52 15.83 6.85 -6.28
C GLU A 52 16.60 7.11 -7.59
N TYR A 53 17.92 7.27 -7.47
CA TYR A 53 18.83 7.28 -8.61
C TYR A 53 19.86 6.17 -8.43
N LEU A 54 19.88 5.23 -9.38
CA LEU A 54 20.83 4.12 -9.37
C LEU A 54 21.75 4.22 -10.59
N TYR A 55 22.97 3.69 -10.47
CA TYR A 55 23.96 3.66 -11.55
C TYR A 55 24.62 2.29 -11.67
N ASN A 56 24.56 1.68 -12.86
CA ASN A 56 25.31 0.47 -13.16
C ASN A 56 26.77 0.80 -13.53
N ALA A 57 27.69 0.58 -12.59
CA ALA A 57 29.11 0.89 -12.76
C ALA A 57 29.88 -0.16 -13.60
N ALA A 58 29.49 -1.42 -13.56
CA ALA A 58 30.16 -2.51 -14.27
C ALA A 58 29.26 -3.76 -14.42
N GLY A 59 29.51 -4.58 -15.44
CA GLY A 59 28.69 -5.76 -15.73
C GLY A 59 27.34 -5.41 -16.35
N GLY A 60 26.39 -6.35 -16.28
CA GLY A 60 25.05 -6.20 -16.88
C GLY A 60 25.10 -6.14 -18.42
N THR A 61 24.07 -5.55 -19.01
CA THR A 61 23.97 -5.35 -20.47
C THR A 61 24.54 -4.02 -20.94
N GLY A 62 24.84 -3.10 -20.03
CA GLY A 62 25.49 -1.83 -20.33
C GLY A 62 25.65 -0.96 -19.09
N ARG A 63 26.53 0.06 -19.14
CA ARG A 63 26.72 1.03 -18.04
C ARG A 63 25.81 2.23 -18.20
N GLY A 64 25.35 2.80 -17.10
CA GLY A 64 24.52 4.00 -17.10
C GLY A 64 23.67 4.12 -15.84
N GLY A 65 23.00 5.26 -15.71
CA GLY A 65 22.14 5.54 -14.57
C GLY A 65 20.69 5.77 -14.96
N ALA A 66 19.81 5.54 -14.01
CA ALA A 66 18.38 5.73 -14.16
C ALA A 66 17.81 6.32 -12.86
N TYR A 67 16.92 7.29 -13.02
CA TYR A 67 16.12 7.85 -11.94
C TYR A 67 14.72 7.24 -11.99
N GLN A 68 14.19 6.87 -10.83
CA GLN A 68 12.82 6.44 -10.66
C GLN A 68 12.19 7.10 -9.46
N GLY A 69 10.92 7.48 -9.61
CA GLY A 69 10.11 7.99 -8.52
C GLY A 69 8.76 7.30 -8.44
N LEU A 70 8.26 7.21 -7.22
CA LEU A 70 6.98 6.65 -6.87
C LEU A 70 6.30 7.57 -5.87
N THR A 71 5.28 8.29 -6.33
CA THR A 71 4.34 8.98 -5.44
C THR A 71 3.18 8.05 -5.13
N GLN A 72 2.99 7.73 -3.86
CA GLN A 72 1.81 7.04 -3.36
C GLN A 72 0.92 8.06 -2.66
N PHE A 73 -0.34 8.11 -3.04
CA PHE A 73 -1.32 8.96 -2.39
C PHE A 73 -2.54 8.14 -2.05
N GLY A 74 -3.21 8.46 -0.96
CA GLY A 74 -4.41 7.74 -0.58
C GLY A 74 -5.19 8.42 0.52
N PHE A 75 -6.40 7.94 0.71
CA PHE A 75 -7.20 8.28 1.87
C PHE A 75 -7.83 7.03 2.45
N SER A 76 -7.93 7.03 3.77
CA SER A 76 -8.60 5.98 4.53
C SER A 76 -9.71 6.61 5.36
N VAL A 77 -10.83 5.90 5.47
CA VAL A 77 -12.02 6.35 6.19
C VAL A 77 -12.31 5.38 7.34
N ASP A 78 -12.28 5.89 8.56
CA ASP A 78 -12.82 5.28 9.77
C ASP A 78 -14.36 5.40 9.71
N THR A 79 -15.05 4.28 9.54
CA THR A 79 -16.50 4.30 9.36
C THR A 79 -17.27 4.58 10.64
N GLU A 80 -16.64 4.41 11.81
CA GLU A 80 -17.28 4.72 13.09
C GLU A 80 -17.43 6.23 13.22
N LYS A 81 -16.36 6.96 12.91
CA LYS A 81 -16.39 8.43 12.88
C LYS A 81 -17.19 8.99 11.72
N ALA A 82 -17.10 8.38 10.54
CA ALA A 82 -17.72 8.93 9.33
C ALA A 82 -19.24 8.70 9.29
N ILE A 83 -19.71 7.49 9.64
CA ILE A 83 -21.12 7.08 9.46
C ILE A 83 -21.68 6.28 10.66
N GLY A 84 -20.94 6.17 11.76
CA GLY A 84 -21.39 5.46 12.97
C GLY A 84 -21.32 3.94 12.88
N LEU A 85 -20.63 3.36 11.89
CA LEU A 85 -20.45 1.91 11.76
C LEU A 85 -19.13 1.49 12.46
N PRO A 86 -19.19 0.79 13.61
CA PRO A 86 -17.98 0.44 14.36
C PRO A 86 -17.10 -0.58 13.64
N GLY A 87 -15.78 -0.44 13.78
CA GLY A 87 -14.78 -1.41 13.30
C GLY A 87 -14.59 -1.48 11.79
N GLY A 88 -15.21 -0.59 11.01
CA GLY A 88 -15.03 -0.54 9.56
C GLY A 88 -13.93 0.43 9.13
N THR A 89 -13.22 0.08 8.06
CA THR A 89 -12.22 0.92 7.42
C THR A 89 -12.35 0.80 5.90
N PHE A 90 -12.48 1.92 5.21
CA PHE A 90 -12.44 1.98 3.75
C PHE A 90 -11.13 2.63 3.30
N ASN A 91 -10.48 2.10 2.27
CA ASN A 91 -9.20 2.60 1.78
C ASN A 91 -9.21 2.76 0.25
N VAL A 92 -8.67 3.89 -0.20
CA VAL A 92 -8.38 4.15 -1.61
C VAL A 92 -6.96 4.69 -1.72
N SER A 93 -6.13 4.09 -2.56
CA SER A 93 -4.79 4.57 -2.84
C SER A 93 -4.46 4.49 -4.33
N GLY A 94 -3.60 5.39 -4.78
CA GLY A 94 -3.09 5.45 -6.15
C GLY A 94 -1.58 5.64 -6.17
N LEU A 95 -0.97 5.20 -7.27
CA LEU A 95 0.44 5.35 -7.57
C LEU A 95 0.58 6.33 -8.73
N GLN A 96 1.52 7.25 -8.61
CA GLN A 96 2.09 7.99 -9.71
C GLN A 96 3.55 7.53 -9.85
N ILE A 97 3.79 6.71 -10.87
CA ILE A 97 5.09 6.11 -11.17
C ILE A 97 5.74 6.96 -12.26
N HIS A 98 6.97 7.42 -12.05
CA HIS A 98 7.67 8.30 -12.98
C HIS A 98 9.16 7.99 -13.08
N GLY A 99 9.78 8.44 -14.17
CA GLY A 99 11.20 8.21 -14.45
C GLY A 99 11.44 7.01 -15.37
N SER A 100 12.55 6.31 -15.15
CA SER A 100 12.98 5.17 -15.97
C SER A 100 13.64 4.09 -15.11
N ASN A 101 13.46 2.84 -15.51
CA ASN A 101 13.92 1.65 -14.78
C ASN A 101 15.42 1.37 -15.04
N LEU A 102 16.22 1.12 -14.00
CA LEU A 102 17.61 0.71 -14.18
C LEU A 102 17.69 -0.71 -14.74
N THR A 103 16.87 -1.63 -14.21
CA THR A 103 16.91 -3.03 -14.61
C THR A 103 16.64 -3.20 -16.10
N GLN A 104 15.56 -2.61 -16.62
CA GLN A 104 15.23 -2.69 -18.05
C GLN A 104 16.28 -2.03 -18.96
N ARG A 105 17.02 -1.03 -18.49
CA ARG A 105 17.99 -0.30 -19.34
C ARG A 105 19.37 -0.95 -19.35
N TYR A 106 19.81 -1.51 -18.23
CA TYR A 106 21.23 -1.81 -18.01
C TYR A 106 21.54 -3.16 -17.35
N LEU A 107 20.56 -3.83 -16.73
CA LEU A 107 20.81 -5.07 -15.98
C LEU A 107 20.15 -6.32 -16.56
N GLN A 108 18.90 -6.22 -17.02
CA GLN A 108 18.10 -7.35 -17.54
C GLN A 108 18.01 -8.53 -16.55
N THR A 109 17.92 -8.23 -15.26
CA THR A 109 17.81 -9.21 -14.17
C THR A 109 16.35 -9.65 -13.97
N LEU A 110 16.16 -10.87 -13.43
CA LEU A 110 14.82 -11.42 -13.13
C LEU A 110 14.09 -10.62 -12.04
N GLN A 111 14.83 -10.14 -11.03
CA GLN A 111 14.32 -9.19 -10.05
C GLN A 111 14.83 -7.80 -10.35
N THR A 112 14.00 -6.81 -10.10
CA THR A 112 14.38 -5.41 -10.30
C THR A 112 15.38 -4.96 -9.25
N ALA A 113 16.23 -3.99 -9.62
CA ALA A 113 17.26 -3.46 -8.74
C ALA A 113 16.68 -2.75 -7.51
N THR A 114 15.47 -2.21 -7.67
CA THR A 114 14.68 -1.59 -6.61
C THR A 114 13.22 -2.09 -6.59
N GLY A 115 12.62 -2.09 -5.41
CA GLY A 115 11.21 -2.42 -5.17
C GLY A 115 10.21 -1.42 -5.78
N ILE A 116 10.67 -0.25 -6.25
CA ILE A 116 9.78 0.74 -6.90
C ILE A 116 9.81 0.68 -8.44
N GLU A 117 10.59 -0.23 -9.06
CA GLU A 117 10.65 -0.31 -10.51
C GLU A 117 9.33 -0.77 -11.15
N ALA A 118 8.76 0.06 -12.01
CA ALA A 118 7.55 -0.20 -12.77
C ALA A 118 7.42 0.74 -13.98
N ASN A 119 6.51 0.45 -14.91
CA ASN A 119 6.20 1.32 -16.03
C ASN A 119 5.58 2.64 -15.52
N SER A 120 6.04 3.77 -16.07
CA SER A 120 5.50 5.10 -15.71
C SER A 120 4.02 5.19 -16.04
N THR A 121 3.20 5.49 -15.05
CA THR A 121 1.74 5.64 -15.19
C THR A 121 1.15 6.30 -13.93
N THR A 122 -0.11 6.70 -14.02
CA THR A 122 -0.95 6.94 -12.84
C THR A 122 -2.00 5.84 -12.77
N ARG A 123 -2.04 5.13 -11.64
CA ARG A 123 -2.87 3.93 -11.49
C ARG A 123 -3.48 3.83 -10.10
N LEU A 124 -4.69 3.27 -10.03
CA LEU A 124 -5.27 2.80 -8.77
C LEU A 124 -4.39 1.68 -8.22
N TRP A 125 -4.07 1.76 -6.93
CA TRP A 125 -3.35 0.72 -6.22
C TRP A 125 -4.30 -0.10 -5.39
N GLU A 126 -4.87 0.46 -4.33
CA GLU A 126 -5.80 -0.26 -3.48
C GLU A 126 -7.17 0.39 -3.45
N LEU A 127 -8.20 -0.44 -3.42
CA LEU A 127 -9.59 -0.06 -3.23
C LEU A 127 -10.28 -1.19 -2.47
N TRP A 128 -10.33 -1.07 -1.16
CA TRP A 128 -10.88 -2.13 -0.31
C TRP A 128 -11.65 -1.60 0.89
N TYR A 129 -12.52 -2.46 1.40
CA TYR A 129 -13.20 -2.29 2.68
C TYR A 129 -12.76 -3.39 3.64
N GLN A 130 -12.51 -3.05 4.90
CA GLN A 130 -12.23 -3.98 5.98
C GLN A 130 -13.24 -3.81 7.10
N GLN A 131 -13.76 -4.91 7.61
CA GLN A 131 -14.62 -4.93 8.80
C GLN A 131 -13.96 -5.77 9.89
N ALA A 132 -13.73 -5.16 11.05
CA ALA A 132 -13.34 -5.84 12.26
C ALA A 132 -14.57 -6.28 13.07
N PHE A 133 -14.39 -7.39 13.80
CA PHE A 133 -15.37 -8.03 14.65
C PHE A 133 -14.70 -8.49 15.95
N LEU A 134 -15.51 -8.77 16.97
CA LEU A 134 -15.06 -9.36 18.23
C LEU A 134 -13.93 -8.55 18.93
N GLY A 135 -13.97 -7.22 18.82
CA GLY A 135 -12.94 -6.33 19.35
C GLY A 135 -11.57 -6.58 18.70
N ASP A 136 -11.50 -6.45 17.37
CA ASP A 136 -10.29 -6.60 16.55
C ASP A 136 -9.61 -7.98 16.54
N LYS A 137 -10.28 -9.01 17.07
CA LYS A 137 -9.80 -10.40 17.03
C LYS A 137 -10.06 -11.09 15.70
N LEU A 138 -11.00 -10.57 14.92
CA LEU A 138 -11.36 -11.09 13.60
C LEU A 138 -11.57 -9.91 12.67
N ASP A 139 -10.99 -9.94 11.48
CA ASP A 139 -11.35 -8.97 10.45
C ASP A 139 -11.36 -9.58 9.04
N VAL A 140 -12.26 -9.06 8.22
CA VAL A 140 -12.44 -9.44 6.82
C VAL A 140 -12.18 -8.22 5.95
N LYS A 141 -11.28 -8.34 4.98
CA LYS A 141 -10.98 -7.32 3.99
C LYS A 141 -11.40 -7.80 2.61
N VAL A 142 -12.14 -6.97 1.88
CA VAL A 142 -12.67 -7.26 0.54
C VAL A 142 -12.38 -6.10 -0.40
N GLY A 143 -11.89 -6.41 -1.59
CA GLY A 143 -11.65 -5.43 -2.64
C GLY A 143 -10.30 -5.65 -3.32
N GLN A 144 -9.88 -4.64 -4.08
CA GLN A 144 -8.60 -4.64 -4.77
C GLN A 144 -7.49 -4.30 -3.78
N GLN A 145 -6.53 -5.21 -3.64
CA GLN A 145 -5.46 -5.12 -2.64
C GLN A 145 -4.22 -5.87 -3.13
N SER A 146 -3.09 -5.59 -2.50
CA SER A 146 -1.80 -6.17 -2.87
C SER A 146 -1.34 -7.18 -1.81
N LEU A 147 -0.98 -8.41 -2.21
CA LEU A 147 -0.58 -9.49 -1.31
C LEU A 147 0.77 -9.26 -0.62
N ASP A 148 1.67 -8.57 -1.32
CA ASP A 148 2.98 -8.16 -0.83
C ASP A 148 2.93 -7.26 0.41
N GLN A 149 1.76 -6.73 0.77
CA GLN A 149 1.56 -5.93 1.98
C GLN A 149 1.38 -6.77 3.25
N GLU A 150 0.93 -8.03 3.14
CA GLU A 150 0.51 -8.83 4.31
C GLU A 150 1.06 -10.26 4.35
N PHE A 151 1.32 -10.92 3.21
CA PHE A 151 1.56 -12.37 3.18
C PHE A 151 3.02 -12.80 3.03
N MET A 152 3.87 -12.01 2.36
CA MET A 152 5.23 -12.44 1.98
C MET A 152 6.31 -11.41 2.28
N VAL A 153 6.00 -10.42 3.13
CA VAL A 153 6.87 -9.32 3.50
C VAL A 153 7.36 -9.42 4.95
N SER A 154 8.52 -8.85 5.22
CA SER A 154 9.05 -8.67 6.57
C SER A 154 9.33 -7.20 6.82
N GLN A 155 8.98 -6.71 8.01
CA GLN A 155 9.27 -5.33 8.43
C GLN A 155 10.76 -4.97 8.35
N TYR A 156 11.65 -5.97 8.53
CA TYR A 156 13.10 -5.77 8.41
C TYR A 156 13.58 -5.77 6.95
N ALA A 157 12.80 -6.40 6.06
CA ALA A 157 13.15 -6.50 4.65
C ALA A 157 12.88 -5.17 3.91
N ALA A 158 11.94 -4.35 4.39
CA ALA A 158 11.59 -3.06 3.79
C ALA A 158 12.73 -2.02 3.79
N SER A 159 13.81 -2.23 4.56
CA SER A 159 14.99 -1.36 4.53
C SER A 159 15.94 -1.67 3.37
N PHE A 160 15.77 -2.82 2.71
CA PHE A 160 16.58 -3.18 1.55
C PHE A 160 15.93 -2.68 0.27
N MET A 161 16.78 -2.23 -0.65
CA MET A 161 16.33 -1.62 -1.90
C MET A 161 15.77 -2.67 -2.88
N ASN A 162 16.40 -3.84 -2.99
CA ASN A 162 16.05 -4.84 -4.00
C ASN A 162 14.62 -5.38 -3.86
N ALA A 163 13.90 -5.55 -4.98
CA ALA A 163 12.50 -5.96 -4.97
C ALA A 163 12.23 -7.33 -4.32
N THR A 164 13.23 -8.23 -4.31
CA THR A 164 13.09 -9.57 -3.70
C THR A 164 12.74 -9.52 -2.21
N PHE A 165 13.01 -8.40 -1.54
CA PHE A 165 12.75 -8.18 -0.12
C PHE A 165 11.30 -7.72 0.16
N GLY A 166 10.55 -7.32 -0.87
CA GLY A 166 9.11 -7.05 -0.80
C GLY A 166 8.29 -8.21 -1.37
N TRP A 167 8.55 -8.57 -2.62
CA TRP A 167 7.88 -9.67 -3.32
C TRP A 167 8.93 -10.65 -3.88
N PRO A 168 9.07 -11.87 -3.30
CA PRO A 168 10.15 -12.78 -3.69
C PRO A 168 10.11 -13.22 -5.17
N VAL A 169 11.25 -13.75 -5.65
CA VAL A 169 11.42 -14.14 -7.06
C VAL A 169 10.45 -15.22 -7.50
N LEU A 170 10.22 -16.23 -6.66
CA LEU A 170 9.35 -17.37 -7.00
C LEU A 170 7.94 -16.93 -7.41
N PRO A 171 7.16 -16.21 -6.57
CA PRO A 171 5.85 -15.74 -7.02
C PRO A 171 5.93 -14.73 -8.17
N SER A 172 6.99 -13.90 -8.24
CA SER A 172 7.18 -12.96 -9.36
C SER A 172 7.31 -13.67 -10.72
N ALA A 173 7.94 -14.83 -10.74
CA ALA A 173 8.20 -15.58 -11.97
C ALA A 173 7.11 -16.62 -12.28
N ASP A 174 6.53 -17.25 -11.25
CA ASP A 174 5.64 -18.40 -11.42
C ASP A 174 4.14 -18.02 -11.44
N LEU A 175 3.76 -16.87 -10.85
CA LEU A 175 2.36 -16.45 -10.84
C LEU A 175 1.99 -15.72 -12.14
N PRO A 176 0.73 -15.88 -12.62
CA PRO A 176 0.23 -15.10 -13.75
C PRO A 176 0.43 -13.60 -13.52
N SER A 177 1.02 -12.90 -14.48
CA SER A 177 1.31 -11.47 -14.40
C SER A 177 2.16 -11.05 -13.19
N GLY A 178 2.92 -11.97 -12.58
CA GLY A 178 3.73 -11.74 -11.38
C GLY A 178 2.95 -11.83 -10.07
N GLY A 179 1.65 -12.14 -10.11
CA GLY A 179 0.76 -12.15 -8.96
C GLY A 179 0.41 -10.76 -8.45
N PRO A 180 -0.50 -10.66 -7.46
CA PRO A 180 -0.98 -9.38 -6.95
C PRO A 180 0.04 -8.75 -5.99
N ALA A 181 1.03 -8.08 -6.55
CA ALA A 181 2.06 -7.33 -5.83
C ALA A 181 2.29 -5.99 -6.55
N TYR A 182 2.98 -5.03 -5.92
CA TYR A 182 3.33 -3.79 -6.60
C TYR A 182 3.93 -4.04 -8.01
N PRO A 183 3.49 -3.32 -9.05
CA PRO A 183 2.49 -2.24 -9.07
C PRO A 183 1.05 -2.71 -9.40
N LEU A 184 0.80 -4.01 -9.42
CA LEU A 184 -0.42 -4.66 -9.85
C LEU A 184 -1.15 -5.33 -8.67
N SER A 185 -2.13 -4.64 -8.10
CA SER A 185 -3.08 -5.20 -7.13
C SER A 185 -4.16 -6.05 -7.80
N SER A 186 -4.83 -6.94 -7.06
CA SER A 186 -5.99 -7.69 -7.56
C SER A 186 -7.16 -7.73 -6.58
N LEU A 187 -8.35 -8.06 -7.10
CA LEU A 187 -9.51 -8.31 -6.27
C LEU A 187 -9.27 -9.54 -5.39
N GLY A 188 -9.65 -9.46 -4.13
CA GLY A 188 -9.58 -10.59 -3.23
C GLY A 188 -10.38 -10.39 -1.95
N VAL A 189 -10.41 -11.47 -1.18
CA VAL A 189 -10.95 -11.52 0.17
C VAL A 189 -9.87 -12.04 1.09
N ARG A 190 -9.61 -11.31 2.18
CA ARG A 190 -8.62 -11.67 3.19
C ARG A 190 -9.30 -11.79 4.55
N LEU A 191 -9.10 -12.92 5.21
CA LEU A 191 -9.47 -13.18 6.60
C LEU A 191 -8.25 -13.07 7.49
N ARG A 192 -8.36 -12.32 8.59
CA ARG A 192 -7.36 -12.31 9.65
C ARG A 192 -8.01 -12.67 10.98
N VAL A 193 -7.39 -13.60 11.71
CA VAL A 193 -7.84 -14.07 13.02
C VAL A 193 -6.69 -13.92 14.01
N LYS A 194 -6.97 -13.40 15.20
CA LYS A 194 -6.05 -13.31 16.34
C LYS A 194 -6.61 -14.12 17.52
N PRO A 195 -6.34 -15.44 17.58
CA PRO A 195 -6.86 -16.29 18.66
C PRO A 195 -6.34 -15.87 20.04
N SER A 196 -5.13 -15.32 20.10
CA SER A 196 -4.53 -14.67 21.27
C SER A 196 -3.53 -13.60 20.80
N ASP A 197 -3.00 -12.80 21.74
CA ASP A 197 -2.06 -11.71 21.41
C ASP A 197 -0.73 -12.22 20.82
N ALA A 198 -0.43 -13.51 20.97
CA ALA A 198 0.79 -14.14 20.45
C ALA A 198 0.62 -14.74 19.03
N TRP A 199 -0.61 -14.87 18.53
CA TRP A 199 -0.89 -15.57 17.28
C TRP A 199 -1.74 -14.72 16.34
N THR A 200 -1.29 -14.59 15.10
CA THR A 200 -2.09 -14.06 14.00
C THR A 200 -2.11 -15.08 12.87
N VAL A 201 -3.30 -15.42 12.40
CA VAL A 201 -3.52 -16.32 11.26
C VAL A 201 -4.14 -15.48 10.13
N LEU A 202 -3.49 -15.49 8.97
CA LEU A 202 -3.99 -14.85 7.75
C LEU A 202 -4.33 -15.92 6.72
N ALA A 203 -5.47 -15.76 6.07
CA ALA A 203 -5.87 -16.56 4.92
C ALA A 203 -6.54 -15.64 3.90
N GLY A 204 -6.42 -15.91 2.62
CA GLY A 204 -7.13 -15.14 1.62
C GLY A 204 -7.20 -15.80 0.26
N VAL A 205 -8.12 -15.32 -0.56
CA VAL A 205 -8.37 -15.77 -1.93
C VAL A 205 -8.35 -14.53 -2.81
N PHE A 206 -7.52 -14.55 -3.84
CA PHE A 206 -7.24 -13.41 -4.70
C PHE A 206 -7.32 -13.84 -6.16
N ASP A 207 -7.68 -12.90 -7.04
CA ASP A 207 -7.46 -13.09 -8.46
C ASP A 207 -5.95 -13.21 -8.70
N GLY A 208 -5.55 -14.37 -9.23
CA GLY A 208 -4.16 -14.73 -9.49
C GLY A 208 -3.57 -14.04 -10.71
N ASN A 209 -4.39 -13.38 -11.56
CA ASN A 209 -3.93 -12.63 -12.72
C ASN A 209 -4.39 -11.16 -12.66
N PRO A 210 -3.62 -10.26 -12.02
CA PRO A 210 -3.95 -8.83 -11.93
C PRO A 210 -4.14 -8.09 -13.26
N ALA A 211 -3.59 -8.60 -14.37
CA ALA A 211 -3.77 -8.01 -15.70
C ALA A 211 -5.01 -8.54 -16.42
N GLY A 212 -5.56 -9.66 -15.95
CA GLY A 212 -6.73 -10.35 -16.50
C GLY A 212 -6.57 -11.02 -17.86
N ARG A 213 -5.42 -10.82 -18.50
CA ARG A 213 -5.02 -11.43 -19.77
C ARG A 213 -3.54 -11.82 -19.69
N LEU A 214 -3.10 -12.66 -20.64
CA LEU A 214 -1.73 -13.19 -20.68
C LEU A 214 -1.04 -12.95 -22.03
N ASP A 215 -1.66 -12.18 -22.93
CA ASP A 215 -1.21 -11.98 -24.31
C ASP A 215 -0.41 -10.67 -24.50
N GLY A 216 0.21 -10.15 -23.43
CA GLY A 216 1.00 -8.93 -23.48
C GLY A 216 1.64 -8.58 -22.14
N ASP A 217 2.26 -7.40 -22.07
CA ASP A 217 2.83 -6.83 -20.85
C ASP A 217 1.70 -6.58 -19.82
N PRO A 218 1.73 -7.24 -18.65
CA PRO A 218 0.73 -7.07 -17.60
C PRO A 218 0.47 -5.62 -17.20
N GLN A 219 1.52 -4.79 -17.14
CA GLN A 219 1.41 -3.40 -16.74
C GLN A 219 0.76 -2.53 -17.83
N GLN A 220 0.81 -2.93 -19.10
CA GLN A 220 0.10 -2.26 -20.19
C GLN A 220 -1.35 -2.74 -20.28
N LEU A 221 -1.56 -4.04 -20.09
CA LEU A 221 -2.89 -4.67 -20.09
C LEU A 221 -3.78 -4.11 -18.96
N ASN A 222 -3.21 -3.74 -17.82
CA ASN A 222 -3.87 -3.01 -16.75
C ASN A 222 -3.15 -1.70 -16.44
N ALA A 223 -3.10 -0.77 -17.39
CA ALA A 223 -2.34 0.48 -17.28
C ALA A 223 -2.80 1.42 -16.14
N HIS A 224 -4.07 1.35 -15.76
CA HIS A 224 -4.69 2.28 -14.81
C HIS A 224 -5.08 1.63 -13.47
N GLY A 225 -4.90 0.32 -13.31
CA GLY A 225 -5.28 -0.39 -12.08
C GLY A 225 -6.80 -0.48 -11.86
N THR A 226 -7.61 -0.18 -12.88
CA THR A 226 -9.08 -0.17 -12.81
C THR A 226 -9.74 -1.35 -13.52
N ASN A 227 -8.94 -2.31 -14.01
CA ASN A 227 -9.45 -3.51 -14.65
C ASN A 227 -9.84 -4.54 -13.58
N PHE A 228 -11.02 -4.36 -12.99
CA PHE A 228 -11.60 -5.28 -12.02
C PHE A 228 -12.07 -6.56 -12.73
N ASN A 229 -11.18 -7.53 -12.84
CA ASN A 229 -11.50 -8.78 -13.51
C ASN A 229 -12.29 -9.71 -12.59
N LEU A 230 -13.39 -10.25 -13.12
CA LEU A 230 -14.26 -11.22 -12.45
C LEU A 230 -14.38 -12.53 -13.24
N ARG A 231 -13.67 -12.66 -14.36
CA ARG A 231 -13.89 -13.68 -15.39
C ARG A 231 -12.72 -14.64 -15.59
N SER A 232 -11.54 -14.30 -15.10
CA SER A 232 -10.34 -15.16 -15.20
C SER A 232 -9.84 -15.65 -13.85
N GLY A 233 -10.70 -15.66 -12.82
CA GLY A 233 -10.34 -16.20 -11.51
C GLY A 233 -9.92 -17.66 -11.63
N ALA A 234 -8.87 -18.02 -10.88
CA ALA A 234 -8.21 -19.33 -10.71
C ALA A 234 -8.65 -20.48 -11.63
#